data_AF-A0A174UCP3-F1
#
_entry.id   AF-A0A174UCP3-F1
#
_cell.length_a   1.000
_cell.length_b   1.000
_cell.length_c   1.000
_cell.angle_alpha   90.00
_cell.angle_beta   90.00
_cell.angle_gamma   90.00
#
_symmetry.space_group_name_H-M   'P 1'
#
loop_
_entity.id
_entity.type
_entity.pdbx_description
1 polymer ?
#
loop_
_entity_poly.entity_id
_entity_poly.type
_entity_poly.pdbx_seq_one_letter_code
_entity_poly.pdbx_strand_id
1 'polypeptide(L)'
;MGYDSLIRSHYEDLNNMSTMLRNYIEIYRLLISSTVDLHATSVIKKSEIKHALERIDDVGELIDDLLKTIKKCEGSYVKYCSLKNEVIVANTQKESILTEIHDDIDYHN
;
A
#
# COMPACT_ATOMS: atom_id res chain seq x y z
N MET A 1 -14.40 21.12 2.94
CA MET A 1 -14.07 19.87 3.66
C MET A 1 -14.65 18.66 2.92
N GLY A 2 -14.17 18.34 1.71
CA GLY A 2 -14.79 17.28 0.89
C GLY A 2 -13.81 16.28 0.29
N TYR A 3 -12.73 16.76 -0.33
CA TYR A 3 -11.81 15.91 -1.09
C TYR A 3 -10.51 15.58 -0.34
N ASP A 4 -9.87 16.54 0.32
CA ASP A 4 -8.61 16.29 1.05
C ASP A 4 -8.76 15.25 2.17
N SER A 5 -9.88 15.30 2.92
CA SER A 5 -10.19 14.32 3.96
C SER A 5 -10.45 12.92 3.38
N LEU A 6 -11.14 12.85 2.23
CA LEU A 6 -11.42 11.58 1.54
C LEU A 6 -10.12 10.94 1.03
N ILE A 7 -9.26 11.73 0.41
CA ILE A 7 -7.95 11.28 -0.08
C ILE A 7 -7.07 10.83 1.08
N ARG A 8 -7.06 11.57 2.19
CA ARG A 8 -6.31 11.20 3.39
C ARG A 8 -6.80 9.88 3.97
N SER A 9 -8.12 9.70 4.07
CA SER A 9 -8.72 8.42 4.48
C SER A 9 -8.29 7.29 3.56
N HIS A 10 -8.31 7.50 2.24
CA HIS A 10 -7.87 6.48 1.27
C HIS A 10 -6.40 6.09 1.43
N TYR A 11 -5.53 7.07 1.72
CA TYR A 11 -4.13 6.80 2.04
C TYR A 11 -3.97 6.01 3.35
N GLU A 12 -4.72 6.38 4.39
CA GLU A 12 -4.73 5.68 5.68
C GLU A 12 -5.21 4.22 5.51
N ASP A 13 -6.26 3.98 4.72
CA ASP A 13 -6.77 2.65 4.39
C ASP A 13 -5.71 1.81 3.65
N LEU A 14 -5.03 2.39 2.65
CA LEU A 14 -3.93 1.72 1.95
C LEU A 14 -2.77 1.34 2.89
N ASN A 15 -2.42 2.23 3.81
CA ASN A 15 -1.36 1.97 4.79
C ASN A 15 -1.78 0.87 5.80
N ASN A 16 -3.04 0.88 6.22
CA ASN A 16 -3.61 -0.14 7.09
C ASN A 16 -3.62 -1.51 6.40
N MET A 17 -4.06 -1.58 5.14
CA MET A 17 -4.02 -2.81 4.35
C MET A 17 -2.58 -3.31 4.13
N SER A 18 -1.63 -2.42 3.86
CA SER A 18 -0.21 -2.78 3.70
C SER A 18 0.38 -3.34 5.00
N THR A 19 0.00 -2.77 6.15
CA THR A 19 0.39 -3.28 7.46
C THR A 19 -0.22 -4.65 7.74
N MET A 20 -1.51 -4.83 7.42
CA MET A 20 -2.20 -6.11 7.54
C MET A 20 -1.55 -7.20 6.68
N LEU A 21 -1.15 -6.86 5.44
CA LEU A 21 -0.44 -7.77 4.55
C LEU A 21 0.89 -8.23 5.14
N ARG A 22 1.68 -7.30 5.71
CA ARG A 22 2.92 -7.66 6.40
C ARG A 22 2.67 -8.65 7.52
N ASN A 23 1.65 -8.41 8.35
CA ASN A 23 1.30 -9.30 9.45
C ASN A 23 0.90 -10.70 8.96
N TYR A 24 0.13 -10.80 7.87
CA TYR A 24 -0.22 -12.10 7.28
C TYR A 24 0.99 -12.84 6.72
N ILE A 25 1.91 -12.15 6.04
CA ILE A 25 3.17 -12.74 5.56
C ILE A 25 4.00 -13.27 6.74
N GLU A 26 4.06 -12.53 7.85
CA GLU A 26 4.75 -12.98 9.06
C GLU A 26 4.09 -14.24 9.66
N ILE A 27 2.76 -14.26 9.77
CA ILE A 27 2.00 -15.43 10.24
C ILE A 27 2.23 -16.64 9.33
N TYR A 28 2.15 -16.45 8.01
CA TYR A 28 2.40 -17.50 7.03
C TYR A 28 3.79 -18.13 7.18
N ARG A 29 4.83 -17.29 7.31
CA ARG A 29 6.21 -17.75 7.54
C ARG A 29 6.34 -18.51 8.86
N LEU A 30 5.72 -18.02 9.93
CA LEU A 30 5.74 -18.69 11.24
C LEU A 30 5.04 -20.05 11.21
N LEU A 31 3.92 -20.17 10.50
CA LEU A 31 3.20 -21.44 10.33
C LEU A 31 4.05 -22.45 9.57
N ILE A 32 4.72 -22.03 8.48
CA ILE A 32 5.65 -22.90 7.74
C ILE A 32 6.77 -23.38 8.64
N SER A 33 7.48 -22.47 9.32
CA SER A 33 8.59 -22.83 10.21
C SER A 33 8.13 -23.80 11.31
N SER A 34 7.01 -23.50 11.97
CA SER A 34 6.46 -24.37 13.00
C SER A 34 6.09 -25.75 12.44
N THR A 35 5.51 -25.82 11.24
CA THR A 35 5.15 -27.10 10.60
C THR A 35 6.37 -27.95 10.27
N VAL A 36 7.46 -27.34 9.83
CA VAL A 36 8.74 -28.03 9.61
C VAL A 36 9.28 -28.62 10.91
N ASP A 37 9.24 -27.84 12.00
CA ASP A 37 9.68 -28.30 13.32
C ASP A 37 8.80 -29.44 13.87
N LEU A 38 7.48 -29.35 13.66
CA LEU A 38 6.53 -30.41 14.00
C LEU A 38 6.82 -31.70 13.23
N HIS A 39 7.20 -31.62 11.95
CA HIS A 39 7.55 -32.79 11.14
C HIS A 39 8.89 -33.41 11.56
N ALA A 40 9.85 -32.61 12.05
CA ALA A 40 11.15 -33.08 12.50
C ALA A 40 11.07 -33.88 13.83
N THR A 41 10.04 -33.63 14.64
CA THR A 41 9.81 -34.31 15.91
C THR A 41 8.89 -35.52 15.69
N SER A 42 9.48 -36.73 15.63
CA SER A 42 8.83 -38.01 15.23
C SER A 42 7.64 -38.50 16.07
N VAL A 43 7.15 -37.69 17.02
CA VAL A 43 6.08 -38.03 17.99
C VAL A 43 4.70 -37.52 17.53
N ILE A 44 4.64 -36.65 16.52
CA ILE A 44 3.41 -35.95 16.14
C ILE A 44 2.55 -36.77 15.17
N LYS A 45 1.23 -36.72 15.37
CA LYS A 45 0.26 -37.40 14.50
C LYS A 45 0.23 -36.75 13.13
N LYS A 46 0.15 -37.56 12.07
CA LYS A 46 -0.02 -37.10 10.68
C LYS A 46 -1.20 -36.14 10.49
N SER A 47 -2.27 -36.28 11.29
CA SER A 47 -3.44 -35.37 11.27
C SER A 47 -3.08 -33.94 11.68
N GLU A 48 -2.19 -33.76 12.66
CA GLU A 48 -1.75 -32.43 13.11
C GLU A 48 -0.95 -31.72 12.02
N ILE A 49 -0.07 -32.45 11.32
CA ILE A 49 0.68 -31.92 10.17
C ILE A 49 -0.28 -31.51 9.06
N LYS A 50 -1.31 -32.32 8.77
CA LYS A 50 -2.33 -31.99 7.77
C LYS A 50 -3.08 -30.70 8.12
N HIS A 51 -3.52 -30.56 9.38
CA HIS A 51 -4.18 -29.34 9.83
C HIS A 51 -3.27 -28.11 9.79
N ALA A 52 -1.96 -28.28 10.07
CA ALA A 52 -1.01 -27.18 9.96
C ALA A 52 -0.84 -26.72 8.50
N LEU A 53 -0.78 -27.67 7.55
CA LEU A 53 -0.75 -27.36 6.11
C LEU A 53 -2.04 -26.67 5.63
N GLU A 54 -3.22 -27.16 6.04
CA GLU A 54 -4.51 -26.51 5.73
C GLU A 54 -4.52 -25.04 6.18
N ARG A 55 -4.02 -24.76 7.40
CA ARG A 55 -3.92 -23.38 7.90
C ARG A 55 -2.91 -22.52 7.15
N ILE A 56 -1.83 -23.11 6.64
CA ILE A 56 -0.87 -22.39 5.78
C ILE A 56 -1.55 -21.97 4.49
N ASP A 57 -2.29 -22.89 3.87
CA ASP A 57 -3.04 -22.62 2.63
C ASP A 57 -4.08 -21.51 2.86
N ASP A 58 -4.88 -21.60 3.93
CA ASP A 58 -5.88 -20.58 4.28
C ASP A 58 -5.25 -19.17 4.42
N VAL A 59 -4.11 -19.05 5.09
CA VAL A 59 -3.41 -17.76 5.24
C VAL A 59 -2.80 -17.30 3.91
N GLY A 60 -2.34 -18.23 3.07
CA GLY A 60 -1.88 -17.94 1.71
C GLY A 60 -2.98 -17.31 0.87
N GLU A 61 -4.20 -17.84 0.92
CA GLU A 61 -5.36 -17.27 0.22
C GLU A 61 -5.70 -15.85 0.71
N LEU A 62 -5.65 -15.61 2.02
CA LEU A 62 -5.85 -14.27 2.60
C LEU A 62 -4.79 -13.25 2.12
N ILE A 63 -3.53 -13.68 2.00
CA ILE A 63 -2.44 -12.86 1.46
C ILE A 63 -2.75 -12.47 0.01
N ASP A 64 -3.14 -13.44 -0.82
CA ASP A 64 -3.42 -13.23 -2.24
C ASP A 64 -4.59 -12.27 -2.46
N ASP A 65 -5.66 -12.41 -1.69
CA ASP A 65 -6.83 -11.56 -1.81
C ASP A 65 -6.56 -10.13 -1.31
N LEU A 66 -5.77 -9.98 -0.26
CA LEU A 66 -5.34 -8.66 0.21
C LEU A 66 -4.40 -7.98 -0.79
N LEU A 67 -3.46 -8.71 -1.40
CA LEU A 67 -2.59 -8.20 -2.46
C LEU A 67 -3.41 -7.70 -3.67
N LYS A 68 -4.39 -8.48 -4.12
CA LYS A 68 -5.30 -8.07 -5.21
C LYS A 68 -6.05 -6.79 -4.83
N THR A 69 -6.47 -6.66 -3.58
CA THR A 69 -7.21 -5.50 -3.09
C THR A 69 -6.32 -4.26 -3.04
N ILE A 70 -5.13 -4.36 -2.45
CA ILE A 70 -4.14 -3.26 -2.41
C ILE A 70 -3.84 -2.78 -3.83
N LYS A 71 -3.55 -3.71 -4.77
CA LYS A 71 -3.24 -3.35 -6.17
C LYS A 71 -4.37 -2.56 -6.85
N LYS A 72 -5.63 -2.89 -6.55
CA LYS A 72 -6.79 -2.16 -7.08
C LYS A 72 -6.92 -0.76 -6.45
N CYS A 73 -6.71 -0.65 -5.14
CA CYS A 73 -6.86 0.60 -4.39
C CYS A 73 -5.71 1.58 -4.60
N GLU A 74 -4.48 1.08 -4.70
CA GLU A 74 -3.23 1.83 -4.86
C GLU A 74 -3.25 2.66 -6.14
N GLY A 75 -3.68 2.06 -7.26
CA GLY A 75 -3.67 2.73 -8.56
C GLY A 75 -4.45 4.05 -8.58
N SER A 76 -5.55 4.12 -7.83
CA SER A 76 -6.33 5.36 -7.69
C SER A 76 -5.59 6.43 -6.89
N TYR A 77 -4.88 6.04 -5.83
CA TYR A 77 -4.10 6.97 -5.01
C TYR A 77 -2.87 7.49 -5.76
N VAL A 78 -2.15 6.62 -6.47
CA VAL A 78 -1.00 7.00 -7.30
C VAL A 78 -1.45 8.01 -8.37
N LYS A 79 -2.56 7.74 -9.05
CA LYS A 79 -3.11 8.67 -10.04
C LYS A 79 -3.47 10.03 -9.45
N TYR A 80 -4.04 10.05 -8.24
CA TYR A 80 -4.28 11.30 -7.52
C TYR A 80 -2.97 12.06 -7.25
N CYS A 81 -1.92 11.38 -6.78
CA CYS A 81 -0.62 12.00 -6.53
C CYS A 81 -0.04 12.64 -7.80
N SER A 82 -0.13 11.94 -8.94
CA SER A 82 0.28 12.48 -10.24
C SER A 82 -0.48 13.74 -10.62
N LEU A 83 -1.82 13.71 -10.56
CA LEU A 83 -2.67 14.86 -10.89
C LEU A 83 -2.40 16.05 -9.97
N LYS A 84 -2.21 15.80 -8.67
CA LYS A 84 -1.86 16.85 -7.70
C LYS A 84 -0.54 17.51 -8.07
N ASN A 85 0.47 16.71 -8.44
CA ASN A 85 1.76 17.22 -8.85
C ASN A 85 1.67 18.08 -10.12
N GLU A 86 0.90 17.65 -11.12
CA GLU A 86 0.67 18.42 -12.35
C GLU A 86 0.04 19.80 -12.05
N VAL A 87 -0.95 19.85 -11.16
CA VAL A 87 -1.58 21.11 -10.74
C VAL A 87 -0.59 22.04 -10.02
N ILE A 88 0.25 21.48 -9.14
CA ILE A 88 1.28 22.26 -8.43
C ILE A 88 2.26 22.85 -9.45
N VAL A 89 2.79 22.04 -10.36
CA VAL A 89 3.74 22.48 -11.39
C VAL A 89 3.14 23.58 -12.27
N ALA A 90 1.90 23.39 -12.74
CA ALA A 90 1.23 24.39 -13.59
C ALA A 90 1.04 25.73 -12.88
N ASN A 91 0.70 25.71 -11.59
CA ASN A 91 0.54 26.93 -10.79
C ASN A 91 1.88 27.63 -10.53
N THR A 92 2.94 26.89 -10.20
CA THR A 92 4.28 27.46 -10.00
C THR A 92 4.83 28.07 -11.29
N GLN A 93 4.63 27.42 -12.44
CA GLN A 93 5.01 27.99 -13.74
C GLN A 93 4.27 29.29 -14.04
N LYS A 94 2.96 29.33 -13.74
CA LYS A 94 2.16 30.55 -13.87
C LYS A 94 2.70 31.68 -13.00
N GLU A 95 3.05 31.40 -11.75
CA GLU A 95 3.64 32.39 -10.83
C GLU A 95 4.99 32.91 -11.35
N SER A 96 5.84 32.04 -11.90
CA SER A 96 7.11 32.42 -12.53
C SER A 96 6.90 33.41 -13.68
N ILE A 97 5.99 33.08 -14.62
CA ILE A 97 5.68 33.94 -15.78
C ILE A 97 5.13 35.30 -15.32
N LEU A 98 4.26 35.31 -14.30
CA LEU A 98 3.72 36.56 -13.77
C LEU A 98 4.81 37.43 -13.12
N THR A 99 5.79 36.80 -12.47
CA THR A 99 6.94 37.50 -11.88
C THR A 99 7.80 38.13 -12.97
N GLU A 100 8.14 37.37 -14.02
CA GLU A 100 8.91 37.86 -15.17
C GLU A 100 8.24 39.07 -15.85
N ILE A 101 6.92 38.99 -16.09
CA ILE A 101 6.16 40.11 -16.67
C ILE A 101 6.19 41.34 -15.76
N HIS A 102 6.11 41.14 -14.44
CA HIS A 102 6.13 42.27 -13.49
C HIS A 102 7.50 42.94 -13.45
N ASP A 103 8.57 42.15 -13.40
CA ASP A 103 9.96 42.65 -13.42
C ASP A 103 10.25 43.44 -14.71
N ASP A 104 9.76 42.97 -15.87
CA ASP A 104 9.89 43.66 -17.15
C ASP A 104 9.14 45.01 -17.15
N ILE A 105 7.92 45.05 -16.58
CA ILE A 105 7.14 46.29 -16.45
C ILE A 105 7.86 47.28 -15.53
N ASP A 106 8.42 46.81 -14.42
CA ASP A 106 9.11 47.65 -13.45
C ASP A 106 10.46 48.16 -13.99
N TYR A 107 11.16 47.37 -14.82
CA TYR A 107 12.40 47.78 -15.49
C TYR A 107 12.19 48.85 -16.56
N HIS A 108 11.01 48.87 -17.19
CA HIS A 108 10.68 49.77 -18.29
C HIS A 108 9.92 51.04 -17.88
N ASN A 109 9.64 51.25 -16.59
CA ASN A 109 9.06 52.49 -16.03
C ASN A 109 10.11 53.29 -15.23
#